data_AF-F0BJF6-F1
#
_entry.id   AF-F0BJF6-F1
#
_cell.length_a   1.000
_cell.length_b   1.000
_cell.length_c   1.000
_cell.angle_alpha   90.00
_cell.angle_beta   90.00
_cell.angle_gamma   90.00
#
_symmetry.space_group_name_H-M   'P 1'
#
loop_
_entity.id
_entity.type
_entity.pdbx_description
1 polymer ?
#
loop_
_entity_poly.entity_id
_entity_poly.type
_entity_poly.pdbx_seq_one_letter_code
_entity_poly.pdbx_strand_id
1 'polypeptide(L)'
;MVPRHGSLLPSQDPLHRQAEDAVRRVEQGLGREYDDNSARLAASSAYLAKENGLTRIDHVVLSENSKSVRQGENLFVVEGALNDPAHKMAHMKTNDAIAQPIEQSLAQLQSLGETQRQQQSQQQEQQREQSITTPPRMV
;
A
#
# COMPACT_ATOMS: atom_id res chain seq x y z
N MET A 1 13.38 28.90 23.86
CA MET A 1 12.85 27.59 24.32
C MET A 1 12.34 26.87 23.08
N VAL A 2 12.93 25.73 22.72
CA VAL A 2 12.80 25.07 21.41
C VAL A 2 11.47 24.30 21.30
N PRO A 3 10.72 24.38 20.19
CA PRO A 3 9.56 23.53 19.96
C PRO A 3 10.01 22.08 19.68
N ARG A 4 9.40 21.13 20.39
CA ARG A 4 9.51 19.69 20.11
C ARG A 4 8.70 19.37 18.86
N HIS A 5 9.26 19.60 17.68
CA HIS A 5 8.77 18.95 16.48
C HIS A 5 9.24 17.50 16.51
N GLY A 6 8.27 16.59 16.47
CA GLY A 6 8.50 15.16 16.45
C GLY A 6 9.55 14.80 15.41
N SER A 7 10.47 13.92 15.81
CA SER A 7 11.39 13.25 14.92
C SER A 7 10.60 12.65 13.76
N LEU A 8 10.59 13.35 12.62
CA LEU A 8 10.21 12.80 11.34
C LEU A 8 11.28 11.77 10.99
N LEU A 9 11.15 10.57 11.56
CA LEU A 9 11.59 9.37 10.87
C LEU A 9 11.03 9.47 9.45
N PRO A 10 11.83 9.20 8.40
CA PRO A 10 11.42 9.40 7.02
C PRO A 10 10.04 8.79 6.85
N SER A 11 9.03 9.63 6.59
CA SER A 11 7.61 9.30 6.75
C SER A 11 7.34 7.90 6.21
N GLN A 12 7.29 6.91 7.10
CA GLN A 12 7.00 5.54 6.69
C GLN A 12 5.63 5.62 6.01
N ASP A 13 5.58 5.19 4.75
CA ASP A 13 4.34 5.23 3.99
C ASP A 13 3.27 4.48 4.81
N PRO A 14 2.06 5.06 5.00
CA PRO A 14 1.03 4.42 5.81
C PRO A 14 0.69 3.01 5.34
N LEU A 15 0.90 2.71 4.05
CA LEU A 15 0.73 1.37 3.49
C LEU A 15 1.68 0.35 4.12
N HIS A 16 2.90 0.74 4.50
CA HIS A 16 3.84 -0.17 5.15
C HIS A 16 3.30 -0.65 6.49
N ARG A 17 2.89 0.28 7.35
CA ARG A 17 2.30 -0.07 8.65
C ARG A 17 1.02 -0.90 8.51
N GLN A 18 0.14 -0.52 7.58
CA GLN A 18 -1.09 -1.26 7.32
C GLN A 18 -0.82 -2.68 6.82
N ALA A 19 0.20 -2.85 5.97
CA ALA A 19 0.64 -4.17 5.53
C ALA A 19 1.20 -5.01 6.69
N GLU A 20 2.03 -4.43 7.56
CA GLU A 20 2.53 -5.14 8.76
C GLU A 20 1.37 -5.61 9.65
N ASP A 21 0.40 -4.73 9.94
CA ASP A 21 -0.77 -5.06 10.74
C ASP A 21 -1.65 -6.13 10.08
N ALA A 22 -1.77 -6.11 8.74
CA ALA A 22 -2.51 -7.12 7.99
C ALA A 22 -1.79 -8.48 7.97
N VAL A 23 -0.49 -8.51 7.72
CA VAL A 23 0.31 -9.74 7.73
C VAL A 23 0.35 -10.36 9.13
N ARG A 24 0.48 -9.55 10.20
CA ARG A 24 0.38 -10.05 11.58
C ARG A 24 -0.93 -10.79 11.84
N ARG A 25 -2.06 -10.29 11.32
CA ARG A 25 -3.36 -10.97 11.42
C ARG A 25 -3.37 -12.30 10.66
N VAL A 26 -2.72 -12.36 9.50
CA VAL A 26 -2.56 -13.61 8.73
C VAL A 26 -1.73 -14.62 9.51
N GLU A 27 -0.56 -14.23 10.00
CA GLU A 27 0.33 -15.13 10.78
C GLU A 27 -0.36 -15.64 12.05
N GLN A 28 -1.07 -14.77 12.78
CA GLN A 28 -1.90 -15.18 13.92
C GLN A 28 -2.96 -16.21 13.53
N GLY A 29 -3.63 -16.03 12.39
CA GLY A 29 -4.58 -16.99 11.85
C GLY A 29 -3.95 -18.35 11.49
N LEU A 30 -2.66 -18.36 11.15
CA LEU A 30 -1.86 -19.56 10.88
C LEU A 30 -1.19 -20.15 12.14
N GLY A 31 -1.32 -19.49 13.30
CA GLY A 31 -0.64 -19.89 14.53
C GLY A 31 0.88 -19.70 14.48
N ARG A 32 1.36 -18.75 13.68
CA ARG A 32 2.77 -18.44 13.48
C ARG A 32 3.12 -17.09 14.12
N GLU A 33 4.38 -16.95 14.52
CA GLU A 33 4.92 -15.67 14.95
C GLU A 33 5.39 -14.85 13.75
N TYR A 34 5.37 -13.53 13.90
CA TYR A 34 5.88 -12.62 12.89
C TYR A 34 7.41 -12.70 12.82
N ASP A 35 7.92 -13.19 11.69
CA ASP A 35 9.34 -13.42 11.42
C ASP A 35 9.88 -12.54 10.28
N ASP A 36 11.13 -12.78 9.85
CA ASP A 36 11.75 -12.03 8.75
C ASP A 36 11.01 -12.22 7.41
N ASN A 37 10.42 -13.39 7.17
CA ASN A 37 9.61 -13.62 5.97
C ASN A 37 8.31 -12.82 6.01
N SER A 38 7.70 -12.73 7.19
CA SER A 38 6.51 -11.89 7.45
C SER A 38 6.82 -10.42 7.20
N ALA A 39 8.02 -9.95 7.60
CA ALA A 39 8.47 -8.60 7.33
C ALA A 39 8.69 -8.33 5.83
N ARG A 40 9.25 -9.28 5.09
CA ARG A 40 9.35 -9.20 3.62
C ARG A 40 7.98 -9.19 2.95
N LEU A 41 7.06 -10.04 3.41
CA LEU A 41 5.68 -10.06 2.94
C LEU A 41 5.00 -8.71 3.14
N ALA A 42 5.15 -8.09 4.32
CA ALA A 42 4.57 -6.79 4.61
C ALA A 42 5.15 -5.69 3.70
N ALA A 43 6.47 -5.63 3.56
CA ALA A 43 7.12 -4.63 2.70
C ALA A 43 6.74 -4.79 1.22
N SER A 44 6.74 -6.02 0.71
CA SER A 44 6.32 -6.34 -0.66
C SER A 44 4.83 -6.06 -0.89
N SER A 45 3.97 -6.32 0.11
CA SER A 45 2.53 -5.99 0.03
C SER A 45 2.28 -4.50 -0.05
N ALA A 46 3.02 -3.70 0.72
CA ALA A 46 2.91 -2.25 0.71
C ALA A 46 3.34 -1.68 -0.65
N TYR A 47 4.46 -2.16 -1.19
CA TYR A 47 4.90 -1.83 -2.54
C TYR A 47 3.84 -2.20 -3.58
N LEU A 48 3.36 -3.45 -3.57
CA LEU A 48 2.36 -3.96 -4.52
C LEU A 48 1.08 -3.13 -4.49
N ALA A 49 0.59 -2.78 -3.30
CA ALA A 49 -0.57 -1.92 -3.13
C ALA A 49 -0.35 -0.58 -3.84
N LYS A 50 0.78 0.09 -3.57
CA LYS A 50 1.10 1.39 -4.16
C LYS A 50 1.24 1.32 -5.68
N GLU A 51 1.92 0.30 -6.18
CA GLU A 51 2.11 0.04 -7.62
C GLU A 51 0.78 -0.14 -8.34
N ASN A 52 -0.19 -0.81 -7.71
CA ASN A 52 -1.53 -1.04 -8.25
C ASN A 52 -2.50 0.11 -7.95
N GLY A 53 -2.02 1.23 -7.39
CA GLY A 53 -2.84 2.41 -7.13
C GLY A 53 -3.82 2.26 -5.96
N LEU A 54 -3.58 1.29 -5.07
CA LEU A 54 -4.26 1.24 -3.77
C LEU A 54 -3.73 2.36 -2.89
N THR A 55 -4.64 2.93 -2.10
CA THR A 55 -4.35 4.06 -1.20
C THR A 55 -4.35 3.66 0.27
N ARG A 56 -4.88 2.46 0.57
CA ARG A 56 -4.83 1.82 1.89
C ARG A 56 -4.83 0.30 1.74
N ILE A 57 -4.45 -0.41 2.80
CA ILE A 57 -4.53 -1.87 2.91
C ILE A 57 -5.46 -2.21 4.07
N ASP A 58 -6.60 -2.80 3.76
CA ASP A 58 -7.58 -3.25 4.78
C ASP A 58 -7.38 -4.73 5.11
N HIS A 59 -7.08 -5.55 4.09
CA HIS A 59 -6.86 -6.98 4.23
C HIS A 59 -5.66 -7.46 3.41
N VAL A 60 -4.95 -8.43 3.98
CA VAL A 60 -4.00 -9.28 3.27
C VAL A 60 -4.49 -10.70 3.43
N VAL A 61 -4.61 -11.44 2.33
CA VAL A 61 -5.10 -12.82 2.33
C VAL A 61 -4.22 -13.70 1.45
N LEU A 62 -4.11 -14.97 1.82
CA LEU A 62 -3.39 -15.98 1.05
C LEU A 62 -4.36 -16.79 0.20
N SER A 63 -3.90 -17.26 -0.96
CA SER A 63 -4.71 -18.14 -1.80
C SER A 63 -5.10 -19.40 -1.06
N GLU A 64 -6.36 -19.82 -1.22
CA GLU A 64 -6.80 -21.13 -0.78
C GLU A 64 -6.40 -22.21 -1.79
N ASN A 65 -6.44 -23.47 -1.35
CA ASN A 65 -6.17 -24.59 -2.24
C ASN A 65 -7.28 -24.70 -3.30
N SER A 66 -6.90 -24.65 -4.58
CA SER A 66 -7.79 -24.82 -5.72
C SER A 66 -7.13 -25.71 -6.78
N LYS A 67 -7.87 -26.09 -7.83
CA LYS A 67 -7.39 -27.01 -8.88
C LYS A 67 -6.09 -26.56 -9.56
N SER A 68 -5.82 -25.25 -9.57
CA SER A 68 -4.67 -24.66 -10.26
C SER A 68 -3.72 -23.88 -9.35
N VAL A 69 -4.05 -23.72 -8.06
CA VAL A 69 -3.31 -22.85 -7.13
C VAL A 69 -3.19 -23.55 -5.78
N ARG A 70 -1.97 -23.66 -5.25
CA ARG A 70 -1.73 -24.23 -3.93
C ARG A 70 -2.11 -23.23 -2.84
N GLN A 71 -2.43 -23.76 -1.67
CA GLN A 71 -2.66 -22.92 -0.49
C GLN A 71 -1.41 -22.09 -0.20
N GLY A 72 -1.57 -20.78 -0.04
CA GLY A 72 -0.47 -19.85 0.22
C GLY A 72 0.45 -19.57 -0.97
N GLU A 73 0.09 -20.00 -2.19
CA GLU A 73 0.89 -19.73 -3.39
C GLU A 73 0.86 -18.25 -3.79
N ASN A 74 -0.31 -17.61 -3.69
CA ASN A 74 -0.48 -16.20 -3.97
C ASN A 74 -0.89 -15.41 -2.72
N LEU A 75 -0.41 -14.18 -2.66
CA LEU A 75 -0.77 -13.17 -1.69
C LEU A 75 -1.66 -12.14 -2.38
N PHE A 76 -2.76 -11.77 -1.74
CA PHE A 76 -3.68 -10.74 -2.20
C PHE A 76 -3.73 -9.61 -1.18
N VAL A 77 -3.63 -8.38 -1.68
CA VAL A 77 -3.75 -7.15 -0.91
C VAL A 77 -5.03 -6.46 -1.33
N VAL A 78 -5.90 -6.17 -0.38
CA VAL A 78 -7.25 -5.65 -0.63
C VAL A 78 -7.46 -4.31 0.05
N GLU A 79 -7.98 -3.36 -0.71
CA GLU A 79 -8.55 -2.09 -0.24
C GLU A 79 -10.09 -2.20 -0.27
N GLY A 80 -10.72 -1.94 0.87
CA GLY A 80 -12.15 -2.08 1.08
C GLY A 80 -12.52 -3.37 1.82
N ALA A 81 -13.82 -3.57 2.03
CA ALA A 81 -14.32 -4.79 2.65
C ALA A 81 -14.33 -5.94 1.62
N LEU A 82 -14.00 -7.16 2.05
CA LEU A 82 -13.96 -8.34 1.16
C LEU A 82 -15.32 -8.66 0.51
N ASN A 83 -16.42 -8.24 1.12
CA ASN A 83 -17.78 -8.39 0.61
C ASN A 83 -18.28 -7.17 -0.20
N ASP A 84 -17.47 -6.12 -0.33
CA ASP A 84 -17.82 -4.96 -1.13
C ASP A 84 -17.46 -5.23 -2.61
N PRO A 85 -18.40 -5.19 -3.56
CA PRO A 85 -18.09 -5.38 -4.99
C PRO A 85 -17.16 -4.30 -5.57
N ALA A 86 -17.01 -3.15 -4.91
CA ALA A 86 -16.12 -2.07 -5.32
C ALA A 86 -14.72 -2.16 -4.68
N HIS A 87 -14.38 -3.27 -4.01
CA HIS A 87 -13.03 -3.45 -3.47
C HIS A 87 -11.98 -3.41 -4.58
N LYS A 88 -10.80 -2.86 -4.26
CA LYS A 88 -9.63 -2.96 -5.13
C LYS A 88 -8.71 -4.03 -4.58
N MET A 89 -8.13 -4.81 -5.47
CA MET A 89 -7.23 -5.88 -5.06
C MET A 89 -6.02 -5.93 -5.99
N ALA A 90 -4.85 -6.16 -5.40
CA ALA A 90 -3.63 -6.51 -6.08
C ALA A 90 -3.16 -7.89 -5.61
N HIS A 91 -2.42 -8.61 -6.44
CA HIS A 91 -1.88 -9.91 -6.07
C HIS A 91 -0.48 -10.14 -6.59
N MET A 92 0.28 -10.98 -5.90
CA MET A 92 1.59 -11.46 -6.34
C MET A 92 1.85 -12.86 -5.76
N LYS A 93 2.86 -13.57 -6.27
CA LYS A 93 3.23 -14.85 -5.68
C LYS A 93 3.87 -14.62 -4.32
N THR A 94 3.50 -15.44 -3.34
CA THR A 94 4.10 -15.39 -2.00
C THR A 94 5.61 -15.56 -2.06
N ASN A 95 6.10 -16.45 -2.94
CA ASN A 95 7.53 -16.66 -3.18
C ASN A 95 8.25 -15.40 -3.68
N ASP A 96 7.62 -14.62 -4.57
CA ASP A 96 8.20 -13.38 -5.07
C ASP A 96 8.25 -12.33 -3.94
N ALA A 97 7.19 -12.28 -3.12
CA ALA A 97 7.11 -11.37 -1.98
C ALA A 97 8.17 -11.64 -0.89
N ILE A 98 8.49 -12.91 -0.60
CA ILE A 98 9.54 -13.27 0.37
C ILE A 98 10.97 -13.24 -0.22
N ALA A 99 11.09 -13.37 -1.55
CA ALA A 99 12.38 -13.30 -2.24
C ALA A 99 12.87 -11.85 -2.36
N GLN A 100 11.95 -10.88 -2.42
CA GLN A 100 12.29 -9.47 -2.48
C GLN A 100 12.84 -8.97 -1.13
N PRO A 101 14.02 -8.31 -1.11
CA PRO A 101 14.53 -7.68 0.10
C PRO A 101 13.60 -6.57 0.62
N ILE A 102 13.57 -6.40 1.94
CA ILE A 102 12.76 -5.38 2.61
C ILE A 102 13.19 -3.99 2.12
N GLU A 103 14.49 -3.74 2.11
CA GLU A 103 15.07 -2.45 1.75
C GLU A 103 14.70 -2.05 0.32
N GLN A 104 14.72 -3.02 -0.61
CA GLN A 104 14.34 -2.80 -2.00
C GLN A 104 12.85 -2.45 -2.12
N SER A 105 11.99 -3.22 -1.45
CA SER A 105 10.53 -2.98 -1.46
C SER A 105 10.18 -1.60 -0.89
N LEU A 106 10.83 -1.22 0.22
CA LEU A 106 10.61 0.07 0.85
C LEU A 106 11.13 1.24 0.01
N ALA A 107 12.31 1.09 -0.61
CA ALA A 107 12.84 2.10 -1.51
C ALA A 107 11.92 2.34 -2.71
N GLN A 108 11.35 1.27 -3.28
CA GLN A 108 10.38 1.37 -4.38
C GLN A 108 9.04 1.97 -3.93
N LEU A 109 8.56 1.60 -2.74
CA LEU A 109 7.36 2.20 -2.15
C LEU A 109 7.52 3.72 -1.98
N GLN A 110 8.67 4.16 -1.47
CA GLN A 110 8.97 5.58 -1.30
C GLN A 110 9.00 6.33 -2.62
N SER A 111 9.71 5.81 -3.62
CA SER A 111 9.82 6.47 -4.94
C SER A 111 8.47 6.61 -5.64
N LEU A 112 7.60 5.59 -5.55
CA LEU A 112 6.22 5.67 -6.05
C LEU A 112 5.39 6.69 -5.25
N GLY A 113 5.55 6.74 -3.93
CA GLY A 113 4.89 7.71 -3.06
C GLY A 113 5.27 9.16 -3.34
N GLU A 114 6.53 9.43 -3.68
CA GLU A 114 7.00 10.76 -4.08
C GLU A 114 6.46 11.15 -5.44
N THR A 115 6.54 10.25 -6.42
CA THR A 115 6.04 10.48 -7.79
C THR A 115 4.55 10.81 -7.78
N GLN A 116 3.75 10.06 -7.02
CA GLN A 116 2.31 10.29 -6.94
C GLN A 116 1.97 11.63 -6.27
N ARG A 117 2.71 12.02 -5.22
CA ARG A 117 2.54 13.32 -4.55
C ARG A 117 2.86 14.49 -5.50
N GLN A 118 3.92 14.39 -6.29
CA GLN A 118 4.31 15.42 -7.26
C GLN A 118 3.28 15.57 -8.40
N GLN A 119 2.69 14.47 -8.86
CA GLN A 119 1.63 14.52 -9.87
C GLN A 119 0.36 15.17 -9.30
N GLN A 120 0.01 14.86 -8.06
CA GLN A 120 -1.19 15.39 -7.42
C GLN A 120 -1.08 16.89 -7.12
N SER A 121 0.11 17.39 -6.76
CA SER A 121 0.32 18.83 -6.59
C SER A 121 0.18 19.60 -7.91
N GLN A 122 0.80 19.10 -8.98
CA GLN A 122 0.69 19.72 -10.32
C GLN A 122 -0.76 19.77 -10.83
N GLN A 123 -1.56 18.74 -10.58
CA GLN A 123 -2.98 18.73 -10.95
C GLN A 123 -3.79 19.76 -10.15
N GLN A 124 -3.50 19.94 -8.86
CA GLN A 124 -4.18 20.95 -8.04
C GLN A 124 -3.83 22.38 -8.47
N GLU A 125 -2.59 22.63 -8.87
CA GLU A 125 -2.15 23.93 -9.39
C GLU A 125 -2.89 24.27 -10.70
N GLN A 126 -2.96 23.32 -11.65
CA GLN A 126 -3.69 23.50 -12.91
C GLN A 126 -5.19 23.74 -12.70
N GLN A 127 -5.84 23.01 -11.78
CA GLN A 127 -7.26 23.23 -11.47
C GLN A 127 -7.52 24.59 -10.83
N ARG A 128 -6.60 25.05 -9.95
CA ARG A 128 -6.69 26.39 -9.37
C ARG A 128 -6.62 27.44 -10.48
N GLU A 129 -5.64 27.38 -11.37
CA GLU A 129 -5.50 28.31 -12.50
C GLU A 129 -6.72 28.34 -13.44
N GLN A 130 -7.39 27.21 -13.68
CA GLN A 130 -8.62 27.18 -14.48
C GLN A 130 -9.84 27.79 -13.77
N SER A 131 -9.91 27.68 -12.44
CA SER A 131 -11.03 28.24 -11.66
C SER A 131 -10.99 29.77 -11.54
N ILE A 132 -9.80 30.39 -11.57
CA ILE A 132 -9.62 31.85 -11.52
C ILE A 132 -9.83 32.56 -12.88
N THR A 133 -9.84 31.83 -14.00
CA THR A 133 -9.99 32.38 -15.36
C THR A 133 -11.43 32.39 -15.89
N THR A 134 -12.41 31.87 -15.14
CA THR A 134 -13.83 31.97 -15.54
C THR A 134 -14.41 33.28 -14.98
N PRO A 135 -14.58 34.36 -15.78
CA PRO A 135 -15.18 35.58 -15.26
C PRO A 135 -16.65 35.32 -14.88
N PRO A 136 -17.16 35.86 -13.76
CA PRO A 136 -18.58 35.82 -13.46
C PRO A 136 -19.30 36.60 -14.55
N ARG A 137 -20.08 35.90 -15.37
CA ARG A 137 -20.99 36.51 -16.33
C ARG A 137 -22.08 37.23 -15.54
N MET A 138 -21.88 38.53 -15.31
CA MET A 138 -22.92 39.39 -14.75
C MET A 138 -24.12 39.38 -15.69
N VAL A 139 -25.26 38.97 -15.15
CA VAL A 139 -26.60 39.10 -15.75
C VAL A 139 -27.28 40.34 -15.22
#